data_AF-A0A537VA21-F1
#
_entry.id   AF-A0A537VA21-F1
#
_cell.length_a   1.000
_cell.length_b   1.000
_cell.length_c   1.000
_cell.angle_alpha   90.00
_cell.angle_beta   90.00
_cell.angle_gamma   90.00
#
_symmetry.space_group_name_H-M   'P 1'
#
loop_
_entity.id
_entity.type
_entity.pdbx_description
1 polymer ?
#
loop_
_entity_poly.entity_id
_entity_poly.type
_entity_poly.pdbx_seq_one_letter_code
_entity_poly.pdbx_strand_id
1 'polypeptide(L)'
;MKPAAVDYARPRSLSQALELLARPNTDARVIAGGQSLVAMMNLRVASPGLLVDIARLPDLGSVTEEDSTVFYGACVTHAMIEDRVGPDPSQGLMPKVAETLAYRAVRNRGTIGGSLALAD
;
A
#
# COMPACT_ATOMS: atom_id res chain seq x y z
N MET A 1 -21.85 -1.33 6.13
CA MET A 1 -21.58 -0.27 7.14
C MET A 1 -20.75 0.81 6.46
N LYS A 2 -20.96 2.10 6.77
CA LYS A 2 -20.29 3.24 6.09
C LYS A 2 -19.27 3.89 7.06
N PRO A 3 -18.07 4.27 6.59
CA PRO A 3 -17.08 4.93 7.41
C PRO A 3 -17.57 6.34 7.81
N ALA A 4 -16.96 6.91 8.84
CA ALA A 4 -17.12 8.34 9.13
C ALA A 4 -16.62 9.20 7.96
N ALA A 5 -17.06 10.45 7.90
CA ALA A 5 -16.49 11.41 6.96
C ALA A 5 -14.98 11.55 7.23
N VAL A 6 -14.20 11.65 6.17
CA VAL A 6 -12.74 11.72 6.23
C VAL A 6 -12.25 12.63 5.12
N ASP A 7 -11.26 13.46 5.41
CA ASP A 7 -10.60 14.25 4.37
C ASP A 7 -9.69 13.35 3.55
N TYR A 8 -9.49 13.70 2.29
CA TYR A 8 -8.68 12.91 1.37
C TYR A 8 -7.72 13.81 0.61
N ALA A 9 -6.43 13.49 0.67
CA ALA A 9 -5.38 14.14 -0.07
C ALA A 9 -4.67 13.13 -0.96
N ARG A 10 -4.40 13.55 -2.20
CA ARG A 10 -3.66 12.77 -3.18
C ARG A 10 -2.41 13.55 -3.62
N PRO A 11 -1.29 13.41 -2.88
CA PRO A 11 -0.06 14.11 -3.21
C PRO A 11 0.51 13.65 -4.55
N ARG A 12 1.34 14.51 -5.15
CA ARG A 12 2.05 14.26 -6.41
C ARG A 12 3.51 13.86 -6.21
N SER A 13 4.01 13.94 -4.98
CA SER A 13 5.37 13.57 -4.60
C SER A 13 5.43 12.98 -3.20
N LEU A 14 6.50 12.25 -2.90
CA LEU A 14 6.76 11.73 -1.57
C LEU A 14 6.93 12.86 -0.54
N SER A 15 7.64 13.92 -0.89
CA SER A 15 7.82 15.09 -0.01
C SER A 15 6.47 15.69 0.41
N GLN A 16 5.55 15.87 -0.55
CA GLN A 16 4.21 16.37 -0.24
C GLN A 16 3.41 15.39 0.64
N ALA A 17 3.55 14.08 0.42
CA ALA A 17 2.93 13.08 1.29
C ALA A 17 3.45 13.19 2.74
N LEU A 18 4.77 13.31 2.91
CA LEU A 18 5.42 13.45 4.21
C LEU A 18 5.00 14.76 4.91
N GLU A 19 4.92 15.87 4.18
CA GLU A 19 4.41 17.15 4.71
C GLU A 19 2.98 17.03 5.22
N LEU A 20 2.10 16.35 4.48
CA LEU A 20 0.71 16.12 4.88
C LEU A 20 0.63 15.26 6.16
N LEU A 21 1.45 14.22 6.24
CA LEU A 21 1.51 13.32 7.40
C LEU A 21 2.10 14.01 8.64
N ALA A 22 3.00 14.98 8.46
CA ALA A 22 3.63 15.73 9.55
C ALA A 22 2.77 16.86 10.12
N ARG A 23 1.58 17.13 9.55
CA ARG A 23 0.71 18.23 10.01
C ARG A 23 0.27 17.98 11.46
N PRO A 24 0.54 18.93 12.38
CA PRO A 24 0.12 18.79 13.77
C PRO A 24 -1.40 18.75 13.89
N ASN A 25 -1.90 18.08 14.92
CA ASN A 25 -3.33 17.95 15.25
C ASN A 25 -4.20 17.32 14.15
N THR A 26 -3.60 16.64 13.18
CA THR A 26 -4.32 15.87 12.16
C THR A 26 -3.95 14.40 12.31
N ASP A 27 -4.90 13.52 12.62
CA ASP A 27 -4.68 12.06 12.52
C ASP A 27 -4.68 11.67 11.04
N ALA A 28 -3.54 11.92 10.40
CA ALA A 28 -3.30 11.58 9.00
C ALA A 28 -2.81 10.13 8.90
N ARG A 29 -3.45 9.34 8.05
CA ARG A 29 -3.05 7.97 7.75
C ARG A 29 -2.78 7.79 6.27
N VAL A 30 -1.74 7.02 5.97
CA VAL A 30 -1.44 6.60 4.60
C VAL A 30 -2.52 5.62 4.12
N ILE A 31 -3.01 5.81 2.90
CA ILE A 31 -3.77 4.80 2.18
C ILE A 31 -3.00 4.38 0.92
N ALA A 32 -2.65 3.09 0.87
CA ALA A 32 -2.11 2.43 -0.32
C ALA A 32 -3.25 1.65 -1.01
N GLY A 33 -3.21 0.31 -0.94
CA GLY A 33 -4.26 -0.57 -1.45
C GLY A 33 -5.61 -0.49 -0.74
N GLY A 34 -5.61 0.00 0.50
CA GLY A 34 -6.79 0.17 1.35
C GLY A 34 -7.45 -1.12 1.83
N GLN A 35 -6.84 -2.30 1.61
CA GLN A 35 -7.51 -3.58 1.87
C GLN A 35 -7.77 -3.86 3.36
N SER A 36 -6.90 -3.39 4.25
CA SER A 36 -7.13 -3.46 5.71
C SER A 36 -7.75 -2.16 6.25
N LEU A 37 -7.18 -1.01 5.90
CA LEU A 37 -7.61 0.29 6.44
C LEU A 37 -9.09 0.61 6.11
N VAL A 38 -9.54 0.39 4.89
CA VAL A 38 -10.95 0.68 4.52
C VAL A 38 -11.90 -0.25 5.25
N ALA A 39 -11.54 -1.52 5.47
CA ALA A 39 -12.33 -2.44 6.27
C ALA A 39 -12.43 -1.98 7.73
N MET A 40 -11.30 -1.60 8.33
CA MET A 40 -11.26 -1.03 9.69
C MET A 40 -12.09 0.25 9.81
N MET A 41 -12.06 1.12 8.81
CA MET A 41 -12.88 2.34 8.78
C MET A 41 -14.37 2.04 8.62
N ASN A 42 -14.72 1.08 7.75
CA ASN A 42 -16.10 0.64 7.58
C ASN A 42 -16.70 0.10 8.87
N LEU A 43 -15.89 -0.59 9.68
CA LEU A 43 -16.25 -1.13 10.99
C LEU A 43 -16.05 -0.15 12.15
N ARG A 44 -15.60 1.08 11.86
CA ARG A 44 -15.28 2.14 12.85
C ARG A 44 -14.22 1.75 13.89
N VAL A 45 -13.35 0.80 13.55
CA VAL A 45 -12.14 0.48 14.32
C VAL A 45 -11.08 1.56 14.12
N ALA A 46 -11.02 2.15 12.92
CA ALA A 46 -10.17 3.30 12.60
C ALA A 46 -11.04 4.49 12.15
N SER A 47 -10.66 5.71 12.52
CA SER A 47 -11.37 6.94 12.12
C SER A 47 -10.38 8.10 11.94
N PRO A 48 -9.48 8.00 10.95
CA PRO A 48 -8.50 9.06 10.70
C PRO A 48 -9.20 10.36 10.28
N GLY A 49 -8.57 11.49 10.58
CA GLY A 49 -9.03 12.80 10.11
C GLY A 49 -8.69 13.03 8.64
N LEU A 50 -7.58 12.46 8.16
CA LEU A 50 -7.08 12.63 6.80
C LEU A 50 -6.52 11.31 6.24
N LEU A 51 -6.90 10.96 5.02
CA LEU A 51 -6.25 9.92 4.23
C LEU A 51 -5.26 10.56 3.24
N VAL A 52 -4.02 10.08 3.26
CA VAL A 52 -2.96 10.46 2.32
C VAL A 52 -2.74 9.30 1.34
N ASP A 53 -3.24 9.44 0.12
CA ASP A 53 -3.19 8.39 -0.90
C ASP A 53 -1.85 8.38 -1.65
N ILE A 54 -1.10 7.31 -1.45
CA ILE A 54 0.23 7.11 -2.06
C ILE A 54 0.21 6.17 -3.27
N ALA A 55 -0.94 5.61 -3.64
CA ALA A 55 -1.06 4.57 -4.66
C ALA A 55 -0.69 5.05 -6.08
N ARG A 56 -0.54 6.36 -6.26
CA ARG A 56 -0.26 7.01 -7.56
C ARG A 56 1.09 7.72 -7.59
N LEU A 57 1.90 7.58 -6.54
CA LEU A 57 3.25 8.13 -6.54
C LEU A 57 4.13 7.26 -7.48
N PRO A 58 4.84 7.88 -8.44
CA PRO A 58 5.49 7.16 -9.54
C PRO A 58 6.54 6.15 -9.07
N ASP A 59 7.24 6.43 -7.98
CA ASP A 59 8.35 5.61 -7.49
C ASP A 59 7.91 4.47 -6.54
N LEU A 60 6.62 4.41 -6.18
CA LEU A 60 6.13 3.42 -5.22
C LEU A 60 5.48 2.21 -5.91
N GLY A 61 5.16 2.30 -7.21
CA GLY A 61 4.44 1.26 -7.95
C GLY A 61 5.33 0.35 -8.80
N SER A 62 6.64 0.53 -8.79
CA SER A 62 7.59 -0.20 -9.64
C SER A 62 8.38 -1.25 -8.88
N VAL A 63 8.90 -2.23 -9.62
CA VAL A 63 9.95 -3.13 -9.18
C VAL A 63 11.19 -2.80 -10.02
N THR A 64 12.29 -2.45 -9.38
CA THR A 64 13.55 -2.11 -10.05
C THR A 64 14.68 -3.00 -9.53
N GLU A 65 15.75 -3.10 -10.29
CA GLU A 65 16.96 -3.83 -9.90
C GLU A 65 18.16 -2.92 -10.14
N GLU A 66 18.97 -2.75 -9.10
CA GLU A 66 20.23 -2.00 -9.14
C GLU A 66 21.33 -2.90 -8.58
N ASP A 67 22.38 -3.11 -9.38
CA ASP A 67 23.47 -4.05 -9.10
C ASP A 67 22.97 -5.47 -8.78
N SER A 68 23.01 -5.86 -7.50
CA SER A 68 22.56 -7.17 -7.00
C SER A 68 21.36 -7.04 -6.04
N THR A 69 20.65 -5.90 -6.07
CA THR A 69 19.54 -5.61 -5.16
C THR A 69 18.28 -5.33 -5.96
N VAL A 70 17.20 -6.03 -5.60
CA VAL A 70 15.86 -5.79 -6.15
C VAL A 70 15.09 -4.89 -5.17
N PHE A 71 14.55 -3.80 -5.68
CA PHE A 71 13.74 -2.85 -4.95
C PHE A 71 12.27 -3.02 -5.32
N TYR A 72 11.45 -3.36 -4.32
CA TYR A 72 10.00 -3.37 -4.46
C TYR A 72 9.42 -2.08 -3.90
N GLY A 73 8.77 -1.28 -4.75
CA GLY A 73 8.02 -0.12 -4.30
C GLY A 73 6.90 -0.51 -3.33
N ALA A 74 6.62 0.35 -2.33
CA ALA A 74 5.64 0.06 -1.30
C ALA A 74 4.21 -0.18 -1.82
N CYS A 75 3.88 0.34 -3.01
CA CYS A 75 2.60 0.19 -3.69
C CYS A 75 2.59 -0.94 -4.74
N VAL A 76 3.65 -1.75 -4.85
CA VAL A 76 3.61 -2.99 -5.63
C VAL A 76 2.55 -3.91 -5.04
N THR A 77 1.63 -4.35 -5.89
CA THR A 77 0.49 -5.16 -5.44
C THR A 77 0.87 -6.62 -5.29
N HIS A 78 0.15 -7.34 -4.41
CA HIS A 78 0.31 -8.79 -4.27
C HIS A 78 0.02 -9.51 -5.58
N ALA A 79 -0.91 -9.00 -6.40
CA ALA A 79 -1.16 -9.55 -7.73
C ALA A 79 0.03 -9.37 -8.68
N MET A 80 0.74 -8.24 -8.64
CA MET A 80 1.96 -8.07 -9.44
C MET A 80 3.04 -9.09 -9.05
N ILE A 81 3.18 -9.39 -7.75
CA ILE A 81 4.11 -10.42 -7.27
C ILE A 81 3.66 -11.82 -7.70
N GLU A 82 2.37 -12.14 -7.55
CA GLU A 82 1.75 -13.39 -8.02
C GLU A 82 1.98 -13.60 -9.53
N ASP A 83 1.77 -12.56 -10.32
CA ASP A 83 1.93 -12.56 -11.78
C ASP A 83 3.40 -12.44 -12.23
N ARG A 84 4.36 -12.46 -11.30
CA ARG A 84 5.81 -12.39 -11.55
C ARG A 84 6.24 -11.13 -12.31
N VAL A 85 5.70 -9.98 -11.95
CA VAL A 85 6.09 -8.68 -12.51
C VAL A 85 7.40 -8.22 -11.89
N GLY A 86 8.43 -8.09 -12.73
CA GLY A 86 9.77 -7.65 -12.33
C GLY A 86 10.69 -8.80 -11.89
N PRO A 87 11.94 -8.49 -11.51
CA PRO A 87 12.89 -9.47 -11.01
C PRO A 87 12.38 -10.19 -9.75
N ASP A 88 12.73 -11.46 -9.61
CA ASP A 88 12.36 -12.29 -8.46
C ASP A 88 13.63 -12.89 -7.81
N PRO A 89 14.20 -12.22 -6.80
CA PRO A 89 15.38 -12.72 -6.10
C PRO A 89 15.06 -13.93 -5.21
N SER A 90 13.77 -14.21 -4.96
CA SER A 90 13.32 -15.30 -4.11
C SER A 90 13.19 -16.64 -4.84
N GLN A 91 13.51 -16.68 -6.14
CA GLN A 91 13.47 -17.88 -6.99
C GLN A 91 12.10 -18.58 -6.96
N GLY A 92 11.03 -17.81 -7.06
CA GLY A 92 9.65 -18.30 -7.13
C GLY A 92 8.92 -18.37 -5.79
N LEU A 93 9.59 -18.13 -4.66
CA LEU A 93 8.97 -18.19 -3.33
C LEU A 93 7.95 -17.06 -3.12
N MET A 94 8.29 -15.82 -3.48
CA MET A 94 7.41 -14.66 -3.33
C MET A 94 6.12 -14.80 -4.15
N PRO A 95 6.15 -15.13 -5.46
CA PRO A 95 4.95 -15.43 -6.21
C PRO A 95 4.12 -16.55 -5.58
N LYS A 96 4.78 -17.61 -5.09
CA LYS A 96 4.08 -18.74 -4.47
C LYS A 96 3.34 -18.36 -3.20
N VAL A 97 3.96 -17.52 -2.37
CA VAL A 97 3.30 -16.96 -1.17
C VAL A 97 2.16 -16.02 -1.59
N ALA A 98 2.38 -15.14 -2.56
CA ALA A 98 1.38 -14.19 -3.02
C ALA A 98 0.09 -14.88 -3.51
N GLU A 99 0.17 -16.03 -4.19
CA GLU A 99 -0.99 -16.85 -4.60
C GLU A 99 -1.93 -17.20 -3.43
N THR A 100 -1.37 -17.36 -2.22
CA THR A 100 -2.10 -17.76 -1.00
C THR A 100 -2.77 -16.59 -0.28
N LEU A 101 -2.44 -15.35 -0.64
CA LEU A 101 -2.95 -14.16 0.03
C LEU A 101 -4.38 -13.84 -0.44
N ALA A 102 -5.38 -14.12 0.40
CA ALA A 102 -6.78 -13.77 0.17
C ALA A 102 -7.31 -14.19 -1.22
N TYR A 103 -8.26 -13.44 -1.78
CA TYR A 103 -8.77 -13.62 -3.14
C TYR A 103 -8.14 -12.63 -4.11
N ARG A 104 -8.16 -12.93 -5.41
CA ARG A 104 -7.54 -12.10 -6.46
C ARG A 104 -7.97 -10.63 -6.42
N ALA A 105 -9.24 -10.34 -6.12
CA ALA A 105 -9.73 -8.96 -5.99
C ALA A 105 -9.00 -8.17 -4.88
N VAL A 106 -8.68 -8.82 -3.76
CA VAL A 106 -7.87 -8.25 -2.68
C VAL A 106 -6.44 -8.06 -3.14
N ARG A 107 -5.84 -9.05 -3.81
CA ARG A 107 -4.45 -8.98 -4.31
C ARG A 107 -4.22 -7.91 -5.36
N ASN A 108 -5.21 -7.62 -6.20
CA ASN A 108 -5.15 -6.56 -7.22
C ASN A 108 -5.05 -5.16 -6.60
N ARG A 109 -5.34 -5.02 -5.30
CA ARG A 109 -5.26 -3.73 -4.59
C ARG A 109 -4.28 -3.77 -3.44
N GLY A 110 -4.23 -4.84 -2.67
CA GLY A 110 -3.33 -5.02 -1.53
C GLY A 110 -1.88 -4.97 -1.97
N THR A 111 -1.07 -4.27 -1.19
CA THR A 111 0.31 -3.91 -1.54
C THR A 111 1.28 -4.50 -0.54
N ILE A 112 2.48 -4.88 -0.97
CA ILE A 112 3.52 -5.43 -0.09
C ILE A 112 3.89 -4.45 1.04
N GLY A 113 4.09 -3.17 0.74
CA GLY A 113 4.39 -2.16 1.75
C GLY A 113 3.25 -1.93 2.73
N GLY A 114 2.01 -1.97 2.24
CA GLY A 114 0.81 -1.93 3.09
C GLY A 114 0.72 -3.09 4.09
N SER A 115 1.01 -4.32 3.65
CA SER A 115 1.06 -5.49 4.54
C SER A 115 2.19 -5.37 5.57
N LEU A 116 3.40 -4.99 5.13
CA LEU A 116 4.55 -4.82 6.03
C LEU A 116 4.32 -3.73 7.09
N ALA A 117 3.73 -2.60 6.69
CA ALA A 117 3.47 -1.48 7.60
C ALA A 117 2.32 -1.75 8.58
N LEU A 118 1.35 -2.59 8.20
CA LEU A 118 0.27 -3.01 9.09
C LEU A 118 0.78 -4.01 10.14
N ALA A 119 1.63 -4.96 9.72
CA ALA A 119 2.28 -5.97 10.56
C ALA A 119 1.29 -6.80 11.42
N ASP A 120 0.28 -7.38 10.76
CA ASP A 120 -0.75 -8.25 11.35
C ASP A 120 -0.58 -9.75 11.08
#